data_AF-A0A2A4SWQ6-F1
#
_entry.id   AF-A0A2A4SWQ6-F1
#
_cell.length_a   1.000
_cell.length_b   1.000
_cell.length_c   1.000
_cell.angle_alpha   90.00
_cell.angle_beta   90.00
_cell.angle_gamma   90.00
#
_symmetry.space_group_name_H-M   'P 1'
#
loop_
_entity.id
_entity.type
_entity.pdbx_description
1 polymer ?
#
loop_
_entity_poly.entity_id
_entity_poly.type
_entity_poly.pdbx_seq_one_letter_code
_entity_poly.pdbx_strand_id
1 'polypeptide(L)'
;MKSIFTKVVLTIGLASLVMSGSAMAYTKADYEKKVKTNEFYVGVVAAVINGLCPKLVVDASVCNPKDPVGTAVGIQNVMLHGEEDIDDVDEDLIEQSVHNIDAAFQFYDAVEQFKGFLGQKADNAKYAAAGDWKNATIGEEQAWQYIVKTASRSAFAADMLGDTKTSKMIRDLAADY
;
A
#
# COMPACT_ATOMS: atom_id res chain seq x y z
N MET A 1 -30.29 -31.00 33.51
CA MET A 1 -29.41 -29.81 33.67
C MET A 1 -29.31 -29.11 32.31
N LYS A 2 -29.80 -27.87 32.23
CA LYS A 2 -29.70 -27.02 31.03
C LYS A 2 -28.26 -26.51 30.93
N SER A 3 -27.53 -26.92 29.90
CA SER A 3 -26.26 -26.30 29.54
C SER A 3 -26.48 -25.48 28.28
N ILE A 4 -26.36 -24.17 28.45
CA ILE A 4 -26.50 -23.12 27.45
C ILE A 4 -25.10 -22.93 26.89
N PHE A 5 -24.77 -23.60 25.78
CA PHE A 5 -23.64 -23.22 24.95
C PHE A 5 -24.19 -22.58 23.68
N THR A 6 -24.24 -21.25 23.76
CA THR A 6 -24.58 -20.30 22.73
C THR A 6 -23.82 -20.60 21.45
N LYS A 7 -24.58 -20.85 20.38
CA LYS A 7 -24.09 -20.90 19.00
C LYS A 7 -23.54 -19.53 18.63
N VAL A 8 -22.22 -19.40 18.52
CA VAL A 8 -21.61 -18.36 17.69
C VAL A 8 -20.94 -19.08 16.53
N VAL A 9 -21.77 -19.51 15.58
CA VAL A 9 -21.29 -19.75 14.22
C VAL A 9 -21.08 -18.35 13.67
N LEU A 10 -19.82 -17.91 13.70
CA LEU A 10 -19.36 -16.72 13.02
C LEU A 10 -19.66 -16.94 11.54
N THR A 11 -20.75 -16.34 11.05
CA THR A 11 -21.06 -16.24 9.63
C THR A 11 -19.97 -15.40 9.00
N ILE A 12 -18.87 -16.04 8.59
CA ILE A 12 -17.95 -15.49 7.62
C ILE A 12 -18.80 -15.36 6.36
N GLY A 13 -19.32 -14.15 6.14
CA GLY A 13 -19.91 -13.75 4.88
C GLY A 13 -18.82 -13.79 3.82
N LEU A 14 -18.57 -14.98 3.29
CA LEU A 14 -18.01 -15.16 1.96
C LEU A 14 -19.05 -14.55 1.01
N ALA A 15 -19.00 -13.24 0.85
CA ALA A 15 -19.64 -12.56 -0.26
C ALA A 15 -18.90 -13.04 -1.51
N SER A 16 -19.32 -14.20 -2.01
CA SER A 16 -19.08 -14.64 -3.36
C SER A 16 -19.60 -13.55 -4.28
N LEU A 17 -18.75 -12.59 -4.62
CA LEU A 17 -18.94 -11.69 -5.76
C LEU A 17 -18.96 -12.57 -7.01
N VAL A 18 -20.14 -13.11 -7.31
CA VAL A 18 -20.43 -13.65 -8.63
C VAL A 18 -20.52 -12.43 -9.55
N MET A 19 -19.36 -12.00 -10.06
CA MET A 19 -19.29 -10.97 -11.08
C MET A 19 -20.00 -11.47 -12.33
N SER A 20 -21.29 -11.16 -12.40
CA SER A 20 -22.09 -11.27 -13.61
C SER A 20 -21.70 -10.08 -14.51
N GLY A 21 -20.50 -10.17 -15.09
CA GLY A 21 -20.01 -9.20 -16.07
C GLY A 21 -20.75 -9.43 -17.38
N SER A 22 -21.57 -8.48 -17.79
CA SER A 22 -21.90 -8.30 -19.21
C SER A 22 -20.58 -8.28 -20.00
N ALA A 23 -20.52 -9.03 -21.10
CA ALA A 23 -19.33 -9.09 -21.96
C ALA A 23 -19.15 -7.78 -22.72
N MET A 24 -18.88 -6.68 -22.02
CA MET A 24 -18.31 -5.48 -22.62
C MET A 24 -16.85 -5.80 -22.92
N ALA A 25 -16.46 -5.64 -24.17
CA ALA A 25 -15.06 -5.74 -24.57
C ALA A 25 -14.30 -4.59 -23.90
N TYR A 26 -13.28 -4.93 -23.11
CA TYR A 26 -12.39 -3.94 -22.51
C TYR A 26 -11.71 -3.14 -23.62
N THR A 27 -11.68 -1.81 -23.46
CA THR A 27 -11.11 -0.89 -24.44
C THR A 27 -9.84 -0.24 -23.91
N LYS A 28 -9.07 0.39 -24.80
CA LYS A 28 -7.93 1.25 -24.43
C LYS A 28 -8.35 2.35 -23.45
N ALA A 29 -9.54 2.92 -23.63
CA ALA A 29 -10.06 3.99 -22.77
C ALA A 29 -10.32 3.50 -21.34
N ASP A 30 -10.77 2.24 -21.17
CA ASP A 30 -10.96 1.64 -19.85
C ASP A 30 -9.62 1.48 -19.12
N TYR A 31 -8.61 0.97 -19.83
CA TYR A 31 -7.25 0.87 -19.31
C TYR A 31 -6.68 2.26 -18.93
N GLU A 32 -6.74 3.24 -19.83
CA GLU A 32 -6.23 4.60 -19.57
C GLU A 32 -6.92 5.28 -18.38
N LYS A 33 -8.23 5.05 -18.22
CA LYS A 33 -8.98 5.52 -17.05
C LYS A 33 -8.42 4.92 -15.75
N LYS A 34 -8.14 3.61 -15.73
CA LYS A 34 -7.56 2.93 -14.56
C LYS A 34 -6.14 3.39 -14.27
N VAL A 35 -5.29 3.54 -15.29
CA VAL A 35 -3.94 4.09 -15.13
C VAL A 35 -3.98 5.47 -14.49
N LYS A 36 -4.85 6.37 -14.98
CA LYS A 36 -4.99 7.72 -14.42
C LYS A 36 -5.44 7.72 -12.96
N THR A 37 -6.39 6.83 -12.62
CA THR A 37 -6.78 6.59 -11.22
C THR A 37 -5.58 6.17 -10.38
N ASN A 38 -4.86 5.13 -10.81
CA ASN A 38 -3.72 4.60 -10.05
C ASN A 38 -2.62 5.66 -9.89
N GLU A 39 -2.34 6.47 -10.92
CA GLU A 39 -1.36 7.55 -10.85
C GLU A 39 -1.75 8.67 -9.87
N PHE A 40 -3.03 9.02 -9.79
CA PHE A 40 -3.51 9.96 -8.79
C PHE A 40 -3.18 9.47 -7.37
N TYR A 41 -3.43 8.19 -7.08
CA TYR A 41 -3.15 7.64 -5.76
C TYR A 41 -1.67 7.39 -5.47
N VAL A 42 -0.85 7.12 -6.48
CA VAL A 42 0.62 7.14 -6.31
C VAL A 42 1.07 8.51 -5.81
N GLY A 43 0.50 9.60 -6.33
CA GLY A 43 0.75 10.96 -5.84
C GLY A 43 0.34 11.18 -4.38
N VAL A 44 -0.76 10.56 -3.95
CA VAL A 44 -1.20 10.58 -2.54
C VAL A 44 -0.20 9.85 -1.66
N VAL A 45 0.19 8.63 -2.02
CA VAL A 45 1.19 7.84 -1.28
C VAL A 45 2.51 8.61 -1.16
N ALA A 46 2.95 9.26 -2.24
CA ALA A 46 4.13 10.11 -2.22
C ALA A 46 4.03 11.26 -1.20
N ALA A 47 2.89 11.95 -1.13
CA ALA A 47 2.69 13.02 -0.15
C ALA A 47 2.74 12.50 1.29
N VAL A 48 2.25 11.28 1.52
CA VAL A 48 2.28 10.61 2.82
C VAL A 48 3.70 10.20 3.22
N ILE A 49 4.44 9.56 2.32
CA ILE A 49 5.86 9.20 2.55
C ILE A 49 6.65 10.43 2.99
N ASN A 50 6.48 11.54 2.27
CA ASN A 50 7.16 12.79 2.57
C ASN A 50 6.75 13.39 3.92
N GLY A 51 5.49 13.23 4.32
CA GLY A 51 4.97 13.72 5.60
C GLY A 51 5.38 12.87 6.81
N LEU A 52 5.50 11.55 6.61
CA LEU A 52 5.83 10.59 7.67
C LEU A 52 7.32 10.39 7.86
N CYS A 53 8.13 10.45 6.79
CA CYS A 53 9.57 10.19 6.87
C CYS A 53 10.28 10.90 8.03
N PRO A 54 10.18 12.24 8.19
CA PRO A 54 10.90 12.93 9.27
C PRO A 54 10.37 12.61 10.68
N LYS A 55 9.24 11.90 10.80
CA LYS A 55 8.68 11.41 12.06
C LYS A 55 8.97 9.93 12.29
N LEU A 56 9.34 9.21 11.24
CA LEU A 56 9.63 7.77 11.27
C LEU A 56 11.08 7.49 11.60
N VAL A 57 12.02 8.17 10.94
CA VAL A 57 13.46 7.83 11.02
C VAL A 57 14.25 8.85 11.83
N VAL A 58 15.32 8.37 12.48
CA VAL A 58 16.27 9.21 13.22
C VAL A 58 17.17 10.00 12.26
N ASP A 59 17.65 9.36 11.19
CA ASP A 59 18.45 10.03 10.16
C ASP A 59 17.55 10.64 9.08
N ALA A 60 17.29 11.94 9.18
CA ALA A 60 16.49 12.68 8.20
C ALA A 60 17.15 12.78 6.81
N SER A 61 18.42 12.37 6.63
CA SER A 61 19.11 12.42 5.34
C SER A 61 18.46 11.52 4.28
N VAL A 62 17.75 10.47 4.71
CA VAL A 62 17.00 9.57 3.83
C VAL A 62 15.68 10.17 3.33
N CYS A 63 15.22 11.27 3.94
CA CYS A 63 13.97 11.94 3.58
C CYS A 63 14.17 12.91 2.42
N ASN A 64 13.83 12.50 1.19
CA ASN A 64 13.88 13.34 0.00
C ASN A 64 12.47 13.60 -0.57
N PRO A 65 11.87 14.77 -0.32
CA PRO A 65 10.50 15.05 -0.78
C PRO A 65 10.35 15.10 -2.32
N LYS A 66 11.47 15.25 -3.05
CA LYS A 66 11.49 15.21 -4.52
C LYS A 66 11.61 13.79 -5.08
N ASP A 67 11.93 12.82 -4.23
CA ASP A 67 12.02 11.39 -4.57
C ASP A 67 11.32 10.54 -3.50
N PRO A 68 9.98 10.45 -3.53
CA PRO A 68 9.21 9.69 -2.55
C PRO A 68 9.52 8.19 -2.61
N VAL A 69 9.84 7.66 -3.79
CA VAL A 69 10.20 6.24 -3.96
C VAL A 69 11.57 5.98 -3.34
N GLY A 70 12.56 6.81 -3.65
CA GLY A 70 13.88 6.75 -3.00
C GLY A 70 13.80 6.94 -1.48
N THR A 71 12.90 7.81 -1.00
CA THR A 71 12.63 7.98 0.43
C THR A 71 12.08 6.72 1.07
N ALA A 72 11.07 6.10 0.46
CA ALA A 72 10.49 4.84 0.94
C ALA A 72 11.54 3.72 1.03
N VAL A 73 12.38 3.57 -0.01
CA VAL A 73 13.48 2.60 -0.01
C VAL A 73 14.54 2.97 1.04
N GLY A 74 14.87 4.24 1.20
CA GLY A 74 15.81 4.71 2.22
C GLY A 74 15.35 4.37 3.63
N ILE A 75 14.06 4.54 3.93
CA ILE A 75 13.46 4.14 5.21
C ILE A 75 13.57 2.62 5.43
N GLN A 76 13.28 1.81 4.41
CA GLN A 76 13.47 0.35 4.53
C GLN A 76 14.94 0.00 4.79
N ASN A 77 15.87 0.64 4.08
CA ASN A 77 17.29 0.35 4.21
C ASN A 77 17.85 0.70 5.59
N VAL A 78 17.37 1.77 6.23
CA VAL A 78 17.78 2.06 7.62
C VAL A 78 17.25 1.03 8.60
N MET A 79 16.06 0.45 8.34
CA MET A 79 15.51 -0.65 9.16
C MET A 79 16.22 -1.99 8.88
N LEU A 80 16.66 -2.22 7.65
CA LEU A 80 17.33 -3.47 7.26
C LEU A 80 18.75 -3.61 7.79
N HIS A 81 19.41 -2.50 8.16
CA HIS A 81 20.79 -2.52 8.69
C HIS A 81 21.81 -3.29 7.82
N GLY A 82 21.55 -3.44 6.51
CA GLY A 82 22.42 -4.17 5.57
C GLY A 82 22.02 -5.62 5.33
N GLU A 83 21.01 -6.13 6.03
CA GLU A 83 20.42 -7.45 5.80
C GLU A 83 19.43 -7.43 4.62
N GLU A 84 19.12 -8.61 4.09
CA GLU A 84 18.15 -8.78 2.99
C GLU A 84 16.71 -8.93 3.49
N ASP A 85 16.53 -9.50 4.69
CA ASP A 85 15.24 -9.70 5.34
C ASP A 85 15.18 -8.96 6.67
N ILE A 86 14.05 -8.34 6.95
CA ILE A 86 13.83 -7.64 8.21
C ILE A 86 13.75 -8.60 9.40
N ASP A 87 13.36 -9.86 9.15
CA ASP A 87 13.32 -10.92 10.16
C ASP A 87 14.72 -11.36 10.62
N ASP A 88 15.77 -11.03 9.87
CA ASP A 88 17.17 -11.32 10.21
C ASP A 88 17.83 -10.18 11.02
N VAL A 89 17.16 -9.04 11.18
CA VAL A 89 17.66 -7.88 11.91
C VAL A 89 17.26 -7.94 13.38
N ASP A 90 18.21 -7.65 14.27
CA ASP A 90 17.91 -7.48 15.70
C ASP A 90 17.00 -6.25 15.90
N GLU A 91 15.87 -6.44 16.59
CA GLU A 91 14.88 -5.41 16.87
C GLU A 91 15.51 -4.19 17.55
N ASP A 92 16.49 -4.40 18.44
CA ASP A 92 17.23 -3.33 19.12
C ASP A 92 18.01 -2.42 18.16
N LEU A 93 18.43 -2.93 17.00
CA LEU A 93 19.07 -2.12 15.96
C LEU A 93 18.03 -1.27 15.23
N ILE A 94 16.88 -1.85 14.91
CA ILE A 94 15.77 -1.14 14.27
C ILE A 94 15.32 0.01 15.16
N GLU A 95 15.15 -0.21 16.47
CA GLU A 95 14.76 0.84 17.42
C GLU A 95 15.74 2.02 17.46
N GLN A 96 17.02 1.83 17.11
CA GLN A 96 18.01 2.92 17.04
C GLN A 96 17.87 3.76 15.77
N SER A 97 17.28 3.22 14.70
CA SER A 97 17.14 3.91 13.41
C SER A 97 15.79 4.60 13.23
N VAL A 98 14.80 4.30 14.09
CA VAL A 98 13.43 4.83 13.99
C VAL A 98 12.92 5.42 15.30
N HIS A 99 11.95 6.33 15.22
CA HIS A 99 11.34 6.96 16.40
C HIS A 99 10.18 6.16 16.99
N ASN A 100 9.58 5.25 16.22
CA ASN A 100 8.48 4.38 16.63
C ASN A 100 8.53 3.11 15.79
N ILE A 101 8.86 1.99 16.41
CA ILE A 101 9.10 0.73 15.70
C ILE A 101 7.83 0.15 15.06
N ASP A 102 6.69 0.20 15.76
CA ASP A 102 5.41 -0.26 15.22
C ASP A 102 5.00 0.52 13.97
N ALA A 103 5.15 1.85 14.01
CA ALA A 103 4.87 2.72 12.88
C ALA A 103 5.83 2.44 11.72
N ALA A 104 7.11 2.17 12.02
CA ALA A 104 8.12 1.81 11.04
C ALA A 104 7.79 0.48 10.35
N PHE A 105 7.36 -0.55 11.09
CA PHE A 105 6.90 -1.81 10.49
C PHE A 105 5.64 -1.64 9.63
N GLN A 106 4.66 -0.83 10.07
CA GLN A 106 3.52 -0.50 9.22
C GLN A 106 3.97 0.19 7.92
N PHE A 107 4.94 1.10 8.00
CA PHE A 107 5.48 1.76 6.82
C PHE A 107 6.27 0.79 5.93
N TYR A 108 7.11 -0.08 6.50
CA TYR A 108 7.86 -1.11 5.79
C TYR A 108 6.92 -2.01 4.97
N ASP A 109 5.88 -2.53 5.61
CA ASP A 109 4.80 -3.30 4.96
C ASP A 109 4.18 -2.51 3.80
N ALA A 110 3.94 -1.21 3.98
CA ALA A 110 3.37 -0.36 2.95
C ALA A 110 4.27 -0.30 1.70
N VAL A 111 5.59 -0.16 1.91
CA VAL A 111 6.57 -0.11 0.81
C VAL A 111 6.64 -1.46 0.08
N GLU A 112 6.58 -2.59 0.80
CA GLU A 112 6.51 -3.92 0.16
C GLU A 112 5.26 -4.09 -0.71
N GLN A 113 4.09 -3.62 -0.25
CA GLN A 113 2.89 -3.60 -1.09
C GLN A 113 3.09 -2.69 -2.32
N PHE A 114 3.72 -1.53 -2.16
CA PHE A 114 3.99 -0.61 -3.26
C PHE A 114 4.95 -1.20 -4.32
N LYS A 115 5.96 -1.97 -3.91
CA LYS A 115 6.82 -2.71 -4.85
C LYS A 115 5.99 -3.70 -5.69
N GLY A 116 5.04 -4.40 -5.06
CA GLY A 116 4.08 -5.26 -5.75
C GLY A 116 3.25 -4.51 -6.80
N PHE A 117 2.78 -3.30 -6.47
CA PHE A 117 2.12 -2.40 -7.44
C PHE A 117 3.02 -2.09 -8.64
N LEU A 118 4.28 -1.68 -8.42
CA LEU A 118 5.20 -1.31 -9.49
C LEU A 118 5.48 -2.49 -10.43
N GLY A 119 5.66 -3.69 -9.88
CA GLY A 119 5.80 -4.93 -10.67
C GLY A 119 4.57 -5.19 -11.54
N GLN A 120 3.36 -5.11 -10.96
CA GLN A 120 2.12 -5.31 -11.68
C GLN A 120 1.93 -4.25 -12.79
N LYS A 121 2.20 -2.98 -12.52
CA LYS A 121 2.11 -1.89 -13.51
C LYS A 121 3.01 -2.16 -14.72
N ALA A 122 4.22 -2.68 -14.50
CA ALA A 122 5.13 -3.02 -15.59
C ALA A 122 4.58 -4.14 -16.48
N ASP A 123 3.94 -5.15 -15.90
CA ASP A 123 3.32 -6.24 -16.67
C ASP A 123 2.04 -5.79 -17.40
N ASN A 124 1.24 -4.93 -16.78
CA ASN A 124 0.05 -4.35 -17.41
C ASN A 124 0.41 -3.53 -18.66
N ALA A 125 1.50 -2.77 -18.61
CA ALA A 125 2.02 -2.02 -19.75
C ALA A 125 2.41 -2.93 -20.92
N LYS A 126 2.93 -4.14 -20.64
CA LYS A 126 3.23 -5.14 -21.68
C LYS A 126 1.96 -5.64 -22.37
N TYR A 127 0.90 -5.95 -21.60
CA TYR A 127 -0.40 -6.33 -22.17
C TYR A 127 -1.02 -5.21 -23.02
N ALA A 128 -0.95 -3.97 -22.53
CA ALA A 128 -1.42 -2.80 -23.27
C ALA A 128 -0.65 -2.61 -24.59
N ALA A 129 0.67 -2.78 -24.58
CA ALA A 129 1.50 -2.70 -25.79
C ALA A 129 1.16 -3.79 -26.81
N ALA A 130 0.70 -4.95 -26.36
CA ALA A 130 0.21 -6.04 -27.21
C ALA A 130 -1.24 -5.86 -27.69
N GLY A 131 -1.94 -4.80 -27.26
CA GLY A 131 -3.37 -4.58 -27.56
C GLY A 131 -4.32 -5.47 -26.76
N ASP A 132 -3.82 -6.19 -25.75
CA ASP A 132 -4.63 -7.00 -24.84
C ASP A 132 -5.23 -6.13 -23.73
N TRP A 133 -6.24 -5.35 -24.10
CA TRP A 133 -6.90 -4.39 -23.21
C TRP A 133 -7.60 -5.04 -22.03
N LYS A 134 -8.05 -6.29 -22.16
CA LYS A 134 -8.68 -7.03 -21.06
C LYS A 134 -7.67 -7.31 -19.96
N ASN A 135 -6.54 -7.94 -20.29
CA ASN A 135 -5.53 -8.26 -19.28
C ASN A 135 -4.85 -6.99 -18.75
N ALA A 136 -4.64 -5.97 -19.59
CA ALA A 136 -4.14 -4.68 -19.14
C ALA A 136 -5.09 -4.02 -18.12
N THR A 137 -6.40 -3.99 -18.39
CA THR A 137 -7.37 -3.34 -17.50
C THR A 137 -7.57 -4.13 -16.20
N ILE A 138 -7.76 -5.44 -16.27
CA ILE A 138 -7.88 -6.30 -15.08
C ILE A 138 -6.61 -6.21 -14.24
N GLY A 139 -5.44 -6.18 -14.88
CA GLY A 139 -4.17 -6.01 -14.20
C GLY A 139 -4.06 -4.67 -13.46
N GLU A 140 -4.60 -3.57 -14.00
CA GLU A 140 -4.64 -2.28 -13.28
C GLU A 140 -5.62 -2.32 -12.09
N GLU A 141 -6.71 -3.08 -12.18
CA GLU A 141 -7.62 -3.32 -11.04
C GLU A 141 -6.98 -4.17 -9.94
N GLN A 142 -6.10 -5.09 -10.30
CA GLN A 142 -5.29 -5.84 -9.34
C GLN A 142 -4.20 -4.95 -8.73
N ALA A 143 -3.52 -4.15 -9.56
CA ALA A 143 -2.50 -3.19 -9.12
C ALA A 143 -3.08 -2.20 -8.08
N TRP A 144 -4.32 -1.78 -8.26
CA TRP A 144 -5.04 -0.94 -7.31
C TRP A 144 -5.08 -1.51 -5.88
N GLN A 145 -5.21 -2.83 -5.70
CA GLN A 145 -5.26 -3.43 -4.37
C GLN A 145 -3.99 -3.18 -3.56
N TYR A 146 -2.84 -3.15 -4.24
CA TYR A 146 -1.56 -2.81 -3.61
C TYR A 146 -1.52 -1.35 -3.16
N ILE A 147 -2.08 -0.43 -3.95
CA ILE A 147 -2.19 0.99 -3.59
C ILE A 147 -3.07 1.17 -2.34
N VAL A 148 -4.23 0.53 -2.30
CA VAL A 148 -5.14 0.60 -1.14
C VAL A 148 -4.47 0.08 0.13
N LYS A 149 -3.76 -1.05 0.03
CA LYS A 149 -3.00 -1.60 1.17
C LYS A 149 -1.87 -0.66 1.61
N THR A 150 -1.12 -0.11 0.66
CA THR A 150 -0.07 0.89 0.92
C THR A 150 -0.64 2.09 1.67
N ALA A 151 -1.76 2.64 1.19
CA ALA A 151 -2.45 3.75 1.82
C ALA A 151 -2.92 3.40 3.24
N SER A 152 -3.60 2.26 3.41
CA SER A 152 -4.10 1.80 4.72
C SER A 152 -2.98 1.67 5.74
N ARG A 153 -1.89 0.98 5.38
CA ARG A 153 -0.70 0.82 6.23
C ARG A 153 -0.05 2.16 6.59
N SER A 154 0.06 3.06 5.62
CA SER A 154 0.59 4.40 5.87
C SER A 154 -0.31 5.22 6.79
N ALA A 155 -1.63 5.04 6.73
CA ALA A 155 -2.57 5.70 7.65
C ALA A 155 -2.44 5.17 9.08
N PHE A 156 -2.18 3.87 9.26
CA PHE A 156 -1.88 3.30 10.58
C PHE A 156 -0.56 3.83 11.14
N ALA A 157 0.50 3.88 10.33
CA ALA A 157 1.76 4.50 10.73
C ALA A 157 1.56 5.97 11.16
N ALA A 158 0.77 6.73 10.38
CA ALA A 158 0.43 8.10 10.71
C ALA A 158 -0.30 8.23 12.07
N ASP A 159 -1.29 7.38 12.35
CA ASP A 159 -1.99 7.36 13.63
C ASP A 159 -1.06 7.04 14.81
N MET A 160 -0.18 6.05 14.64
CA MET A 160 0.83 5.67 15.66
C MET A 160 1.81 6.80 15.97
N LEU A 161 2.09 7.65 14.97
CA LEU A 161 2.93 8.85 15.10
C LEU A 161 2.13 10.10 15.55
N GLY A 162 0.84 9.97 15.86
CA GLY A 162 -0.03 11.07 16.26
C GLY A 162 -0.39 12.05 15.13
N ASP A 163 -0.12 11.72 13.87
CA ASP A 163 -0.43 12.54 12.70
C ASP A 163 -1.85 12.28 12.17
N THR A 164 -2.82 12.67 13.00
CA THR A 164 -4.26 12.50 12.72
C THR A 164 -4.75 13.23 11.47
N LYS A 165 -4.05 14.29 11.04
CA LYS A 165 -4.38 15.01 9.81
C LYS A 165 -4.02 14.17 8.58
N THR A 166 -2.81 13.62 8.58
CA THR A 166 -2.33 12.75 7.48
C THR A 166 -3.14 11.46 7.43
N SER A 167 -3.39 10.81 8.57
CA SER A 167 -4.18 9.57 8.60
C SER A 167 -5.62 9.76 8.11
N LYS A 168 -6.28 10.86 8.51
CA LYS A 168 -7.62 11.20 8.02
C LYS A 168 -7.63 11.45 6.51
N MET A 169 -6.70 12.25 6.00
CA MET A 169 -6.59 12.53 4.56
C MET A 169 -6.50 11.23 3.74
N ILE A 170 -5.68 10.27 4.19
CA ILE A 170 -5.52 8.98 3.52
C ILE A 170 -6.82 8.16 3.53
N ARG A 171 -7.50 8.12 4.67
CA ARG A 171 -8.76 7.38 4.83
C ARG A 171 -9.88 7.97 3.98
N ASP A 172 -10.01 9.29 3.97
CA ASP A 172 -11.01 9.99 3.14
C ASP A 172 -10.76 9.66 1.65
N LEU A 173 -9.51 9.69 1.20
CA LEU A 173 -9.13 9.35 -0.18
C LEU A 173 -9.38 7.87 -0.52
N ALA A 174 -9.24 6.95 0.44
CA ALA A 174 -9.54 5.54 0.24
C ALA A 174 -11.05 5.24 0.24
N ALA A 175 -11.87 6.10 0.86
CA ALA A 175 -13.32 5.94 0.95
C ALA A 175 -14.09 6.46 -0.29
N ASP A 176 -13.47 7.33 -1.10
CA ASP A 176 -14.05 7.90 -2.32
C ASP A 176 -14.09 6.90 -3.53
N TYR A 177 -13.87 5.60 -3.30
CA TYR A 177 -13.90 4.53 -4.31
C TYR A 177 -14.90 3.42 -3.98
#